data_AF-I2FJJ6-F1
#
_entry.id   AF-I2FJJ6-F1
#
_cell.length_a   1.000
_cell.length_b   1.000
_cell.length_c   1.000
_cell.angle_alpha   90.00
_cell.angle_beta   90.00
_cell.angle_gamma   90.00
#
_symmetry.space_group_name_H-M   'P 1'
#
loop_
_entity.id
_entity.type
_entity.pdbx_description
1 polymer ?
#
loop_
_entity_poly.entity_id
_entity_poly.type
_entity_poly.pdbx_seq_one_letter_code
_entity_poly.pdbx_strand_id
1 'polypeptide(L)'
;MSPVFDVIIVGSGPAGVSAAFPLVKAGIRVLMVDGGKVGPLAPPSRPYLTERAESNDQWKWMVGEDFHALKKMEAVSPKLRVPTHAYVFENFTEKNQIQTENFVAVGSLATGGLSNAWGCGVARLSGPELVDFPFPSSEIERSYEAVSRRIGVSGANDDDLANYFGLDDWAQQGS
;
A
#
# COMPACT_ATOMS: atom_id res chain seq x y z
N MET A 1 8.22 7.87 -36.12
CA MET A 1 9.02 7.28 -35.02
C MET A 1 8.26 6.08 -34.50
N SER A 2 8.93 4.94 -34.30
CA SER A 2 8.30 3.80 -33.62
C SER A 2 8.14 4.12 -32.13
N PRO A 3 7.04 3.68 -31.48
CA PRO A 3 6.86 3.92 -30.06
C PRO A 3 7.97 3.25 -29.24
N VAL A 4 8.54 4.02 -28.30
CA VAL A 4 9.64 3.61 -27.40
C VAL A 4 9.16 2.58 -26.38
N PHE A 5 7.87 2.60 -26.04
CA PHE A 5 7.22 1.69 -25.09
C PHE A 5 6.02 1.02 -25.75
N ASP A 6 5.73 -0.20 -25.31
CA ASP A 6 4.60 -0.99 -25.80
C ASP A 6 3.35 -0.74 -24.93
N VAL A 7 3.56 -0.45 -23.64
CA VAL A 7 2.49 -0.19 -22.67
C VAL A 7 2.86 1.00 -21.79
N ILE A 8 1.89 1.86 -21.50
CA ILE A 8 2.01 2.94 -20.52
C ILE A 8 1.06 2.65 -19.36
N ILE A 9 1.56 2.69 -18.14
CA ILE A 9 0.79 2.55 -16.90
C ILE A 9 0.88 3.86 -16.13
N VAL A 10 -0.27 4.41 -15.75
CA VAL A 10 -0.37 5.64 -14.96
C VAL A 10 -0.65 5.29 -13.51
N GLY A 11 0.28 5.62 -12.63
CA GLY A 11 0.25 5.31 -11.20
C GLY A 11 1.14 4.11 -10.84
N SER A 12 1.92 4.27 -9.77
CA SER A 12 2.83 3.27 -9.21
C SER A 12 2.31 2.63 -7.93
N GLY A 13 1.01 2.77 -7.65
CA GLY A 13 0.35 2.05 -6.55
C GLY A 13 0.24 0.54 -6.78
N PRO A 14 -0.36 -0.20 -5.83
CA PRO A 14 -0.45 -1.67 -5.88
C PRO A 14 -1.04 -2.21 -7.20
N ALA A 15 -2.08 -1.56 -7.73
CA ALA A 15 -2.68 -1.95 -9.00
C ALA A 15 -1.72 -1.75 -10.19
N GLY A 16 -1.10 -0.57 -10.29
CA GLY A 16 -0.17 -0.25 -11.37
C GLY A 16 1.06 -1.16 -11.38
N VAL A 17 1.63 -1.42 -10.19
CA VAL A 17 2.74 -2.36 -10.03
C VAL A 17 2.31 -3.80 -10.34
N SER A 18 1.11 -4.21 -9.96
CA SER A 18 0.59 -5.57 -10.25
C SER A 18 0.28 -5.78 -11.73
N ALA A 19 -0.16 -4.74 -12.44
CA ALA A 19 -0.34 -4.78 -13.90
C ALA A 19 1.02 -4.78 -14.63
N ALA A 20 1.98 -3.97 -14.18
CA ALA A 20 3.30 -3.84 -14.81
C ALA A 20 4.14 -5.11 -14.68
N PHE A 21 4.09 -5.77 -13.52
CA PHE A 21 5.00 -6.85 -13.17
C PHE A 21 5.01 -8.03 -14.17
N PRO A 22 3.86 -8.65 -14.55
CA PRO A 22 3.85 -9.72 -15.52
C PRO A 22 4.28 -9.25 -16.92
N LEU A 23 3.93 -8.02 -17.31
CA LEU A 23 4.31 -7.44 -18.61
C LEU A 23 5.84 -7.29 -18.72
N VAL A 24 6.47 -6.71 -17.70
CA VAL A 24 7.93 -6.57 -17.64
C VAL A 24 8.60 -7.95 -17.62
N LYS A 25 8.08 -8.91 -16.84
CA LYS A 25 8.60 -10.29 -16.84
C LYS A 25 8.51 -10.96 -18.21
N ALA A 26 7.51 -10.62 -19.02
CA ALA A 26 7.35 -11.10 -20.38
C ALA A 26 8.24 -10.35 -21.41
N GLY A 27 9.09 -9.42 -20.96
CA GLY A 27 9.98 -8.64 -21.83
C GLY A 27 9.29 -7.46 -22.53
N ILE A 28 8.06 -7.11 -22.14
CA ILE A 28 7.32 -5.97 -22.70
C ILE A 28 7.91 -4.67 -22.16
N ARG A 29 8.10 -3.67 -23.05
CA ARG A 29 8.64 -2.36 -22.65
C ARG A 29 7.54 -1.53 -22.03
N VAL A 30 7.50 -1.49 -20.71
CA VAL A 30 6.50 -0.74 -19.94
C VAL A 30 7.07 0.60 -19.49
N LEU A 31 6.34 1.68 -19.74
CA LEU A 31 6.56 2.97 -19.08
C LEU A 31 5.56 3.11 -17.93
N MET A 32 6.06 3.32 -16.71
CA MET A 32 5.23 3.70 -15.58
C MET A 32 5.40 5.19 -15.29
N VAL A 33 4.30 5.93 -15.24
CA VAL A 33 4.27 7.36 -14.96
C VAL A 33 3.55 7.58 -13.64
N ASP A 34 4.23 8.19 -12.67
CA ASP A 34 3.65 8.58 -11.39
C ASP A 34 4.02 10.02 -11.08
N GLY A 35 3.01 10.88 -10.87
CA GLY A 35 3.19 12.29 -10.51
C GLY A 35 3.33 12.53 -9.01
N GLY A 36 3.38 11.46 -8.22
CA GLY A 36 3.42 11.50 -6.78
C GLY A 36 4.76 11.93 -6.22
N LYS A 37 4.72 12.49 -5.02
CA LYS A 37 5.91 12.91 -4.26
C LYS A 37 6.57 11.70 -3.61
N VAL A 38 7.88 11.79 -3.44
CA VAL A 38 8.65 10.89 -2.56
C VAL A 38 8.75 11.51 -1.18
N GLY A 39 8.59 10.70 -0.13
CA GLY A 39 8.61 11.16 1.25
C GLY A 39 9.97 11.74 1.65
N PRO A 40 10.02 12.90 2.32
CA PRO A 40 11.28 13.53 2.71
C PRO A 40 11.90 12.89 3.97
N LEU A 41 11.08 12.23 4.78
CA LEU A 41 11.48 11.63 6.05
C LEU A 41 11.62 10.12 5.86
N ALA A 42 12.84 9.62 6.03
CA ALA A 42 13.07 8.19 6.07
C ALA A 42 12.48 7.61 7.38
N PRO A 43 11.80 6.46 7.32
CA PRO A 43 11.46 5.73 8.53
C PRO A 43 12.74 5.29 9.26
N PRO A 44 12.66 4.99 10.56
CA PRO A 44 13.76 4.37 11.28
C PRO A 44 14.31 3.14 10.54
N SER A 45 15.64 3.02 10.46
CA SER A 45 16.31 1.94 9.73
C SER A 45 16.59 0.70 10.59
N ARG A 46 16.53 0.83 11.92
CA ARG A 46 16.68 -0.28 12.86
C ARG A 46 15.30 -0.77 13.35
N PRO A 47 15.22 -1.97 13.96
CA PRO A 47 13.99 -2.46 14.54
C PRO A 47 13.33 -1.44 15.47
N TYR A 48 12.01 -1.32 15.40
CA TYR A 48 11.24 -0.31 16.12
C TYR A 48 11.56 -0.26 17.62
N LEU A 49 11.66 -1.43 18.28
CA LEU A 49 11.93 -1.50 19.72
C LEU A 49 13.33 -0.98 20.06
N THR A 50 14.33 -1.24 19.21
CA THR A 50 15.69 -0.72 19.36
C THR A 50 15.70 0.81 19.23
N GLU A 51 15.03 1.35 18.21
CA GLU A 51 14.94 2.80 18.02
C GLU A 51 14.19 3.48 19.16
N ARG A 52 13.12 2.87 19.65
CA ARG A 52 12.33 3.38 20.77
C ARG A 52 13.13 3.43 22.07
N ALA A 53 14.03 2.46 22.28
CA ALA A 53 14.83 2.35 23.49
C ALA A 53 16.07 3.27 23.46
N GLU A 54 16.72 3.40 22.31
CA GLU A 54 18.08 3.93 22.24
C GLU A 54 18.19 5.29 21.53
N SER A 55 17.18 5.69 20.75
CA SER A 55 17.28 6.91 19.94
C SER A 55 16.90 8.17 20.71
N ASN A 56 17.86 9.08 20.87
CA ASN A 56 17.61 10.42 21.42
C ASN A 56 16.69 11.26 20.50
N ASP A 57 16.67 10.96 19.21
CA ASP A 57 15.94 11.69 18.18
C ASP A 57 14.58 11.08 17.83
N GLN A 58 14.12 10.09 18.60
CA GLN A 58 12.85 9.40 18.32
C GLN A 58 11.64 10.33 18.20
N TRP A 59 11.67 11.45 18.91
CA TRP A 59 10.60 12.46 18.88
C TRP A 59 10.37 13.03 17.47
N LYS A 60 11.40 13.05 16.60
CA LYS A 60 11.30 13.58 15.23
C LYS A 60 10.33 12.78 14.36
N TRP A 61 10.31 11.46 14.50
CA TRP A 61 9.40 10.60 13.74
C TRP A 61 8.15 10.16 14.52
N MET A 62 8.13 10.31 15.85
CA MET A 62 6.94 10.07 16.67
C MET A 62 6.00 11.28 16.76
N VAL A 63 6.56 12.48 16.96
CA VAL A 63 5.82 13.73 17.17
C VAL A 63 5.89 14.63 15.94
N GLY A 64 7.05 14.67 15.28
CA GLY A 64 7.33 15.59 14.18
C GLY A 64 7.97 16.89 14.65
N GLU A 65 8.90 17.44 13.86
CA GLU A 65 9.57 18.72 14.16
C GLU A 65 8.60 19.90 14.27
N ASP A 66 7.47 19.82 13.60
CA ASP A 66 6.41 20.83 13.64
C ASP A 66 5.25 20.44 14.58
N PHE A 67 5.43 19.43 15.44
CA PHE A 67 4.37 18.83 16.25
C PHE A 67 3.23 18.20 15.42
N HIS A 68 3.53 17.68 14.22
CA HIS A 68 2.59 17.03 13.30
C HIS A 68 1.56 16.14 14.01
N ALA A 69 2.03 15.22 14.86
CA ALA A 69 1.16 14.26 15.54
C ALA A 69 0.13 14.94 16.46
N LEU A 70 0.52 16.04 17.12
CA LEU A 70 -0.34 16.81 18.01
C LEU A 70 -1.32 17.71 17.25
N LYS A 71 -0.95 18.18 16.05
CA LYS A 71 -1.86 18.94 15.17
C LYS A 71 -2.97 18.09 14.56
N LYS A 72 -2.85 16.76 14.61
CA LYS A 72 -3.75 15.79 13.99
C LYS A 72 -4.56 14.98 15.01
N MET A 73 -4.77 15.49 16.23
CA MET A 73 -5.46 14.77 17.31
C MET A 73 -6.87 14.28 16.94
N GLU A 74 -7.61 15.06 16.16
CA GLU A 74 -8.97 14.73 15.68
C GLU A 74 -8.97 13.70 14.53
N ALA A 75 -7.81 13.25 14.06
CA ALA A 75 -7.75 12.31 12.96
C ALA A 75 -8.22 10.92 13.39
N VAL A 76 -9.26 10.43 12.71
CA VAL A 76 -9.91 9.14 13.01
C VAL A 76 -8.96 7.94 12.86
N SER A 77 -7.96 8.03 11.99
CA SER A 77 -6.97 6.97 11.78
C SER A 77 -5.61 7.31 12.38
N PRO A 78 -4.96 6.41 13.15
CA PRO A 78 -3.60 6.59 13.62
C PRO A 78 -2.58 6.89 12.51
N LYS A 79 -2.78 6.36 11.30
CA LYS A 79 -1.87 6.53 10.15
C LYS A 79 -1.79 7.99 9.68
N LEU A 80 -2.84 8.78 9.91
CA LEU A 80 -2.91 10.19 9.59
C LEU A 80 -2.17 11.08 10.61
N ARG A 81 -1.72 10.49 11.73
CA ARG A 81 -0.99 11.18 12.80
C ARG A 81 0.51 10.89 12.76
N VAL A 82 0.97 9.98 11.89
CA VAL A 82 2.38 9.59 11.78
C VAL A 82 3.12 10.61 10.90
N PRO A 83 4.10 11.36 11.44
CA PRO A 83 4.84 12.38 10.68
C PRO A 83 5.48 11.84 9.39
N THR A 84 6.04 10.62 9.43
CA THR A 84 6.66 10.00 8.25
C THR A 84 5.66 9.62 7.15
N HIS A 85 4.36 9.57 7.44
CA HIS A 85 3.30 9.34 6.45
C HIS A 85 2.60 10.62 5.98
N ALA A 86 2.95 11.79 6.54
CA ALA A 86 2.26 13.05 6.25
C ALA A 86 2.17 13.36 4.74
N TYR A 87 3.28 13.15 4.02
CA TYR A 87 3.40 13.40 2.59
C TYR A 87 2.45 12.52 1.74
N VAL A 88 2.05 11.35 2.26
CA VAL A 88 1.20 10.40 1.53
C VAL A 88 -0.16 11.01 1.27
N PHE A 89 -0.72 11.74 2.24
CA PHE A 89 -2.07 12.29 2.18
C PHE A 89 -2.11 13.76 1.76
N GLU A 90 -0.95 14.37 1.55
CA GLU A 90 -0.81 15.81 1.36
C GLU A 90 -1.54 16.32 0.11
N ASN A 91 -2.43 17.28 0.31
CA ASN A 91 -3.17 18.03 -0.72
C ASN A 91 -3.97 17.15 -1.72
N PHE A 92 -4.28 15.89 -1.37
CA PHE A 92 -5.01 14.99 -2.27
C PHE A 92 -6.37 15.57 -2.68
N THR A 93 -7.19 15.98 -1.71
CA THR A 93 -8.53 16.55 -1.95
C THR A 93 -8.45 17.86 -2.72
N GLU A 94 -7.56 18.77 -2.31
CA GLU A 94 -7.40 20.10 -2.92
C GLU A 94 -6.96 20.01 -4.39
N LYS A 95 -5.89 19.25 -4.66
CA LYS A 95 -5.34 19.12 -6.02
C LYS A 95 -6.29 18.42 -6.99
N ASN A 96 -7.13 17.53 -6.48
CA ASN A 96 -8.13 16.82 -7.29
C ASN A 96 -9.51 17.52 -7.25
N GLN A 97 -9.63 18.69 -6.59
CA GLN A 97 -10.88 19.44 -6.48
C GLN A 97 -12.05 18.59 -5.94
N ILE A 98 -11.76 17.65 -5.04
CA ILE A 98 -12.75 16.71 -4.51
C ILE A 98 -13.64 17.43 -3.50
N GLN A 99 -14.95 17.35 -3.71
CA GLN A 99 -15.97 17.79 -2.76
C GLN A 99 -16.65 16.56 -2.18
N THR A 100 -16.87 16.54 -0.87
CA THR A 100 -17.48 15.41 -0.16
C THR A 100 -18.69 15.87 0.65
N GLU A 101 -19.68 14.99 0.75
CA GLU A 101 -20.87 15.20 1.58
C GLU A 101 -21.04 13.95 2.45
N ASN A 102 -21.07 14.09 3.77
CA ASN A 102 -21.23 12.99 4.73
C ASN A 102 -20.13 11.90 4.74
N PHE A 103 -19.00 12.10 4.06
CA PHE A 103 -17.83 11.22 4.16
C PHE A 103 -16.52 12.02 4.05
N VAL A 104 -15.41 11.37 4.40
CA VAL A 104 -14.05 11.91 4.25
C VAL A 104 -13.35 11.17 3.12
N ALA A 105 -12.95 11.89 2.07
CA ALA A 105 -12.11 11.34 1.02
C ALA A 105 -10.65 11.25 1.50
N VAL A 106 -10.11 10.03 1.50
CA VAL A 106 -8.70 9.78 1.80
C VAL A 106 -8.05 9.18 0.55
N GLY A 107 -6.98 9.81 0.08
CA GLY A 107 -6.21 9.33 -1.06
C GLY A 107 -4.77 9.80 -0.98
N SER A 108 -4.00 9.45 -2.02
CA SER A 108 -2.56 9.69 -2.04
C SER A 108 -2.08 10.31 -3.34
N LEU A 109 -1.16 11.26 -3.19
CA LEU A 109 -0.33 11.82 -4.26
C LEU A 109 1.15 11.54 -3.98
N ALA A 110 1.45 10.37 -3.40
CA ALA A 110 2.80 9.85 -3.24
C ALA A 110 3.11 8.78 -4.28
N THR A 111 4.38 8.66 -4.67
CA THR A 111 4.86 7.50 -5.44
C THR A 111 4.59 6.23 -4.62
N GLY A 112 4.01 5.19 -5.22
CA GLY A 112 3.48 4.01 -4.50
C GLY A 112 2.03 4.17 -4.00
N GLY A 113 1.45 5.37 -4.10
CA GLY A 113 0.09 5.64 -3.65
C GLY A 113 -0.09 5.34 -2.15
N LEU A 114 -1.17 4.64 -1.82
CA LEU A 114 -1.52 4.29 -0.44
C LEU A 114 -0.73 3.10 0.13
N SER A 115 0.12 2.41 -0.67
CA SER A 115 0.99 1.35 -0.11
C SER A 115 1.99 1.89 0.91
N ASN A 116 2.24 3.20 0.90
CA ASN A 116 3.05 3.89 1.90
C ASN A 116 2.36 4.05 3.26
N ALA A 117 1.02 3.96 3.33
CA ALA A 117 0.27 4.19 4.57
C ALA A 117 -1.02 3.36 4.59
N TRP A 118 -0.89 2.09 4.98
CA TRP A 118 -1.99 1.12 5.02
C TRP A 118 -1.90 0.22 6.26
N GLY A 119 -2.80 -0.76 6.40
CA GLY A 119 -2.94 -1.59 7.60
C GLY A 119 -2.17 -2.91 7.58
N CYS A 120 -1.47 -3.23 6.49
CA CYS A 120 -0.78 -4.50 6.26
C CYS A 120 -1.66 -5.76 6.28
N GLY A 121 -2.98 -5.64 6.43
CA GLY A 121 -3.92 -6.75 6.25
C GLY A 121 -4.15 -7.05 4.77
N VAL A 122 -3.98 -8.30 4.37
CA VAL A 122 -4.17 -8.78 3.00
C VAL A 122 -5.13 -9.97 3.04
N ALA A 123 -6.26 -9.87 2.37
CA ALA A 123 -7.25 -10.93 2.25
C ALA A 123 -7.62 -11.13 0.77
N ARG A 124 -8.06 -12.34 0.42
CA ARG A 124 -8.73 -12.58 -0.86
C ARG A 124 -10.23 -12.36 -0.74
N LEU A 125 -10.88 -12.05 -1.86
CA LEU A 125 -12.34 -12.13 -1.93
C LEU A 125 -12.79 -13.58 -1.81
N SER A 126 -13.83 -13.81 -1.02
CA SER A 126 -14.50 -15.08 -0.86
C SER A 126 -15.32 -15.45 -2.11
N GLY A 127 -15.70 -16.74 -2.22
CA GLY A 127 -16.57 -17.21 -3.29
C GLY A 127 -17.87 -16.40 -3.44
N PRO A 128 -18.61 -16.13 -2.35
CA PRO A 128 -19.81 -15.28 -2.39
C PRO A 128 -19.55 -13.84 -2.88
N GLU A 129 -18.42 -13.23 -2.52
CA GLU A 129 -18.05 -11.89 -2.97
C GLU A 129 -17.70 -11.84 -4.47
N LEU A 130 -17.29 -12.97 -5.04
CA LEU A 130 -16.94 -13.10 -6.45
C LEU A 130 -18.13 -13.45 -7.36
N VAL A 131 -19.33 -13.74 -6.81
CA VAL A 131 -20.50 -14.17 -7.60
C VAL A 131 -20.89 -13.18 -8.69
N ASP A 132 -20.75 -11.87 -8.41
CA ASP A 132 -21.13 -10.80 -9.33
C ASP A 132 -20.02 -10.42 -10.33
N PHE A 133 -18.84 -11.05 -10.23
CA PHE A 133 -17.73 -10.78 -11.15
C PHE A 133 -17.88 -11.57 -12.45
N PRO A 134 -17.39 -11.05 -13.60
CA PRO A 134 -17.57 -11.66 -14.91
C PRO A 134 -16.60 -12.84 -15.16
N PHE A 135 -16.24 -13.58 -14.11
CA PHE A 135 -15.36 -14.75 -14.17
C PHE A 135 -15.59 -15.64 -12.94
N PRO A 136 -15.42 -16.97 -13.05
CA PRO A 136 -15.47 -17.88 -11.91
C PRO A 136 -14.28 -17.66 -10.97
N SER A 137 -14.47 -17.94 -9.67
CA SER A 137 -13.42 -17.81 -8.65
C SER A 137 -12.15 -18.62 -8.97
N SER A 138 -12.26 -19.72 -9.70
CA SER A 138 -11.12 -20.54 -10.13
C SER A 138 -10.16 -19.80 -11.07
N GLU A 139 -10.61 -18.79 -11.82
CA GLU A 139 -9.77 -18.02 -12.74
C GLU A 139 -8.85 -17.02 -12.02
N ILE A 140 -9.27 -16.51 -10.86
CA ILE A 140 -8.47 -15.54 -10.09
C ILE A 140 -7.50 -16.19 -9.11
N GLU A 141 -7.70 -17.47 -8.76
CA GLU A 141 -6.90 -18.20 -7.76
C GLU A 141 -5.39 -18.14 -8.05
N ARG A 142 -4.99 -18.38 -9.31
CA ARG A 142 -3.58 -18.29 -9.73
C ARG A 142 -3.02 -16.88 -9.55
N SER A 143 -3.86 -15.85 -9.70
CA SER A 143 -3.45 -14.46 -9.50
C SER A 143 -3.26 -14.16 -8.01
N TYR A 144 -4.13 -14.68 -7.13
CA TYR A 144 -3.93 -14.57 -5.68
C TYR A 144 -2.62 -15.23 -5.25
N GLU A 145 -2.35 -16.46 -5.70
CA GLU A 145 -1.08 -17.13 -5.42
C GLU A 145 0.12 -16.30 -5.87
N ALA A 146 0.13 -15.88 -7.14
CA ALA A 146 1.25 -15.16 -7.73
C ALA A 146 1.51 -13.82 -7.02
N VAL A 147 0.46 -13.09 -6.66
CA VAL A 147 0.58 -11.82 -5.94
C VAL A 147 1.05 -12.06 -4.50
N SER A 148 0.45 -12.99 -3.77
CA SER A 148 0.79 -13.28 -2.36
C SER A 148 2.26 -13.67 -2.19
N ARG A 149 2.75 -14.56 -3.05
CA ARG A 149 4.17 -14.95 -3.05
C ARG A 149 5.10 -13.78 -3.36
N ARG A 150 4.72 -12.91 -4.31
CA ARG A 150 5.52 -11.76 -4.72
C ARG A 150 5.60 -10.68 -3.64
N ILE A 151 4.48 -10.37 -2.99
CA ILE A 151 4.43 -9.30 -1.98
C ILE A 151 4.94 -9.76 -0.60
N GLY A 152 5.14 -11.07 -0.43
CA GLY A 152 5.68 -11.64 0.79
C GLY A 152 4.70 -11.62 1.95
N VAL A 153 3.48 -12.10 1.72
CA VAL A 153 2.51 -12.30 2.82
C VAL A 153 3.14 -13.21 3.87
N SER A 154 3.04 -12.81 5.14
CA SER A 154 3.45 -13.61 6.30
C SER A 154 2.21 -13.99 7.09
N GLY A 155 2.16 -15.21 7.62
CA GLY A 155 1.02 -15.76 8.35
C GLY A 155 1.25 -17.23 8.68
N ALA A 156 0.44 -17.79 9.58
CA ALA A 156 0.49 -19.20 9.96
C ALA A 156 -0.84 -19.87 9.61
N ASN A 157 -0.78 -21.06 9.01
CA ASN A 157 -1.97 -21.79 8.54
C ASN A 157 -2.90 -22.29 9.67
N ASP A 158 -2.59 -21.99 10.94
CA ASP A 158 -3.29 -22.50 12.12
C ASP A 158 -3.85 -21.39 13.03
N ASP A 159 -4.00 -20.16 12.53
CA ASP A 159 -4.65 -19.08 13.28
C ASP A 159 -6.17 -19.00 13.04
N ASP A 160 -6.89 -18.33 13.97
CA ASP A 160 -8.34 -18.16 13.93
C ASP A 160 -8.83 -17.35 12.70
N LEU A 161 -7.93 -16.70 11.96
CA LEU A 161 -8.21 -15.86 10.81
C LEU A 161 -7.86 -16.53 9.47
N ALA A 162 -7.32 -17.75 9.48
CA ALA A 162 -6.90 -18.47 8.28
C ALA A 162 -8.01 -18.53 7.20
N ASN A 163 -9.24 -18.84 7.61
CA ASN A 163 -10.40 -18.88 6.70
C ASN A 163 -10.81 -17.50 6.18
N TYR A 164 -10.55 -16.44 6.95
CA TYR A 164 -10.89 -15.08 6.57
C TYR A 164 -9.90 -14.52 5.55
N PHE A 165 -8.59 -14.69 5.78
CA PHE A 165 -7.57 -14.22 4.86
C PHE A 165 -7.43 -15.12 3.63
N GLY A 166 -7.39 -16.45 3.84
CA GLY A 166 -7.38 -17.46 2.79
C GLY A 166 -6.14 -17.43 1.90
N LEU A 167 -4.98 -17.02 2.43
CA LEU A 167 -3.72 -16.89 1.67
C LEU A 167 -2.56 -17.68 2.26
N ASP A 168 -2.78 -18.38 3.38
CA ASP A 168 -1.68 -18.90 4.22
C ASP A 168 -0.87 -20.00 3.51
N ASP A 169 -1.51 -20.80 2.65
CA ASP A 169 -0.85 -21.76 1.77
C ASP A 169 0.22 -21.13 0.85
N TRP A 170 0.15 -19.81 0.64
CA TRP A 170 1.09 -19.03 -0.16
C TRP A 170 1.89 -18.02 0.66
N ALA A 171 1.72 -18.01 1.98
CA ALA A 171 2.53 -17.20 2.87
C ALA A 171 3.99 -17.68 2.86
N GLN A 172 4.90 -16.77 3.15
CA GLN A 172 6.30 -17.10 3.36
C GLN A 172 6.44 -17.83 4.68
N GLN A 173 7.11 -18.99 4.66
CA GLN A 173 7.53 -19.66 5.90
C GLN A 173 8.48 -18.71 6.63
N GLY A 174 8.22 -18.47 7.92
CA GLY A 174 8.94 -17.49 8.72
C GLY A 174 10.46 -17.66 8.60
N SER A 175 11.14 -16.55 8.30
CA SER A 175 12.59 -16.39 8.40
C SER A 175 13.03 -16.26 9.85
#